data_AF-A0A354K683-F1
#
_entry.id   AF-A0A354K683-F1
#
_cell.length_a   1.000
_cell.length_b   1.000
_cell.length_c   1.000
_cell.angle_alpha   90.00
_cell.angle_beta   90.00
_cell.angle_gamma   90.00
#
_symmetry.space_group_name_H-M   'P 1'
#
loop_
_entity.id
_entity.type
_entity.pdbx_description
1 polymer ?
#
loop_
_entity_poly.entity_id
_entity_poly.type
_entity_poly.pdbx_seq_one_letter_code
_entity_poly.pdbx_strand_id
1 'polypeptide(L)'
;KNGLEGKVWQYFTAVPDFRSVGVKDGKRTFAYPVIIRAVNTTDAMTATVENVPFELLQHITARITAEVENVNRVLFDLTPKPSATIEWE
;
A
#
# COMPACT_ATOMS: atom_id res chain seq x y z
N LYS A 1 14.97 5.53 6.93
CA LYS A 1 14.37 6.56 7.84
C LYS A 1 13.55 5.98 8.99
N ASN A 2 12.68 4.98 8.78
CA ASN A 2 11.79 4.44 9.84
C ASN A 2 12.19 3.05 10.38
N GLY A 3 13.47 2.67 10.28
CA GLY A 3 13.98 1.43 10.90
C GLY A 3 13.47 0.10 10.34
N LEU A 4 12.84 0.11 9.14
CA LEU A 4 12.40 -1.08 8.40
C LEU A 4 13.37 -1.53 7.29
N GLU A 5 14.42 -0.74 7.06
CA GLU A 5 15.45 -1.07 6.08
C GLU A 5 16.17 -2.37 6.46
N GLY A 6 16.24 -3.31 5.51
CA GLY A 6 16.78 -4.65 5.74
C GLY A 6 15.89 -5.59 6.56
N LYS A 7 14.73 -5.14 7.05
CA LYS A 7 13.73 -6.00 7.74
C LYS A 7 12.63 -6.49 6.83
N VAL A 8 12.36 -5.75 5.76
CA VAL A 8 11.34 -6.07 4.75
C VAL A 8 12.05 -6.52 3.50
N TRP A 9 11.68 -7.69 2.98
CA TRP A 9 12.28 -8.23 1.75
C TRP A 9 11.94 -7.37 0.53
N GLN A 10 10.65 -7.06 0.33
CA GLN A 10 10.22 -6.15 -0.72
C GLN A 10 9.03 -5.32 -0.24
N TYR A 11 9.06 -4.03 -0.60
CA TYR A 11 7.96 -3.11 -0.38
C TYR A 11 7.80 -2.19 -1.58
N PHE A 12 6.56 -1.95 -1.98
CA PHE A 12 6.22 -1.10 -3.13
C PHE A 12 4.78 -0.61 -3.03
N THR A 13 4.38 0.21 -4.01
CA THR A 13 3.00 0.62 -4.21
C THR A 13 2.49 0.21 -5.58
N ALA A 14 1.24 -0.26 -5.65
CA ALA A 14 0.53 -0.51 -6.91
C ALA A 14 -0.65 0.45 -7.06
N VAL A 15 -0.96 0.83 -8.31
CA VAL A 15 -2.11 1.66 -8.66
C VAL A 15 -2.97 0.85 -9.63
N PRO A 16 -4.09 0.27 -9.17
CA PRO A 16 -4.93 -0.55 -10.04
C PRO A 16 -5.72 0.32 -11.02
N ASP A 17 -6.13 -0.25 -12.16
CA ASP A 17 -6.91 0.45 -13.19
C ASP A 17 -8.41 0.55 -12.84
N PHE A 18 -8.69 1.06 -11.65
CA PHE A 18 -10.02 1.49 -11.26
C PHE A 18 -9.94 2.71 -10.34
N ARG A 19 -11.03 3.46 -10.30
CA ARG A 19 -11.14 4.65 -9.46
C ARG A 19 -12.04 4.40 -8.26
N SER A 20 -11.74 5.08 -7.18
CA SER A 20 -12.46 5.02 -5.93
C SER A 20 -13.16 6.35 -5.64
N VAL A 21 -14.24 6.30 -4.85
CA VAL A 21 -14.93 7.50 -4.38
C VAL A 21 -14.18 8.07 -3.17
N GLY A 22 -14.00 9.39 -3.16
CA GLY A 22 -13.49 10.15 -2.03
C GLY A 22 -14.17 11.51 -1.92
N VAL A 23 -13.68 12.35 -1.00
CA VAL A 23 -14.13 13.74 -0.82
C VAL A 23 -12.90 14.64 -0.76
N LYS A 24 -12.90 15.71 -1.54
CA LYS A 24 -11.91 16.78 -1.48
C LYS A 24 -12.63 18.12 -1.64
N ASP A 25 -12.31 19.10 -0.80
CA ASP A 25 -12.91 20.43 -0.79
C ASP A 25 -14.46 20.41 -0.79
N GLY A 26 -15.04 19.49 0.00
CA GLY A 26 -16.49 19.33 0.12
C GLY A 26 -17.18 18.72 -1.11
N LYS A 27 -16.43 18.30 -2.14
CA LYS A 27 -16.97 17.68 -3.35
C LYS A 27 -16.56 16.22 -3.44
N ARG A 28 -17.45 15.41 -4.03
CA ARG A 28 -17.16 14.01 -4.37
C ARG A 28 -16.05 13.97 -5.42
N THR A 29 -15.04 13.15 -5.17
CA THR A 29 -13.96 12.88 -6.13
C THR A 29 -14.01 11.44 -6.63
N PHE A 30 -13.51 11.24 -7.84
CA PHE A 30 -13.31 9.92 -8.44
C PHE A 30 -11.85 9.83 -8.89
N ALA A 31 -11.01 9.26 -8.03
CA ALA A 31 -9.56 9.27 -8.15
C ALA A 31 -8.99 7.87 -7.87
N TYR A 32 -7.70 7.68 -8.09
CA TYR A 32 -7.07 6.37 -7.97
C TYR A 32 -6.84 5.98 -6.50
N PRO A 33 -7.03 4.70 -6.14
CA PRO A 33 -6.46 4.15 -4.93
C PRO A 33 -4.98 3.83 -5.14
N VAL A 34 -4.21 3.83 -4.04
CA VAL A 34 -2.85 3.30 -3.99
C VAL A 34 -2.83 2.13 -3.01
N ILE A 35 -2.22 1.02 -3.40
CA ILE A 35 -2.07 -0.17 -2.58
C ILE A 35 -0.63 -0.26 -2.13
N ILE A 36 -0.39 -0.25 -0.82
CA ILE A 36 0.91 -0.51 -0.22
C ILE A 36 1.06 -2.03 -0.07
N ARG A 37 2.18 -2.56 -0.56
CA ARG A 37 2.58 -3.95 -0.39
C ARG A 37 3.91 -3.99 0.36
N ALA A 38 3.99 -4.78 1.43
CA ALA A 38 5.22 -5.03 2.16
C ALA A 38 5.24 -6.50 2.59
N VAL A 39 6.23 -7.26 2.11
CA VAL A 39 6.28 -8.71 2.30
C VAL A 39 7.68 -9.18 2.69
N ASN A 40 7.71 -10.32 3.38
CA ASN A 40 8.92 -11.09 3.67
C ASN A 40 8.83 -12.47 3.05
N THR A 41 9.98 -12.98 2.61
CA THR A 41 10.09 -14.31 2.04
C THR A 41 11.50 -14.87 2.27
N THR A 42 11.58 -16.18 2.49
CA THR A 42 12.84 -16.94 2.57
C THR A 42 13.06 -17.83 1.34
N ASP A 43 11.98 -18.14 0.63
CA ASP A 43 11.95 -18.87 -0.63
C ASP A 43 10.81 -18.29 -1.47
N ALA A 44 11.03 -18.01 -2.74
CA ALA A 44 10.07 -17.31 -3.61
C ALA A 44 8.69 -18.00 -3.73
N MET A 45 8.48 -19.14 -3.08
CA MET A 45 7.24 -19.92 -3.02
C MET A 45 6.28 -19.41 -1.93
N THR A 46 6.79 -18.86 -0.82
CA THR A 46 5.97 -18.37 0.30
C THR A 46 6.28 -16.91 0.61
N ALA A 47 5.27 -16.15 1.04
CA ALA A 47 5.47 -14.77 1.47
C ALA A 47 4.48 -14.40 2.57
N THR A 48 4.98 -13.82 3.65
CA THR A 48 4.18 -13.25 4.73
C THR A 48 4.10 -11.74 4.57
N VAL A 49 3.03 -11.15 5.08
CA VAL A 49 2.87 -9.70 5.11
C VAL A 49 3.66 -9.15 6.29
N GLU A 50 4.45 -8.10 6.04
CA GLU A 50 5.18 -7.42 7.12
C GLU A 50 4.20 -6.75 8.09
N ASN A 51 4.47 -6.89 9.39
CA ASN A 51 3.74 -6.16 10.42
C ASN A 51 4.25 -4.72 10.53
N VAL A 52 3.96 -3.92 9.51
CA VAL A 52 4.32 -2.49 9.48
C VAL A 52 3.59 -1.78 10.62
N PRO A 53 4.28 -1.04 11.51
CA PRO A 53 3.62 -0.31 12.58
C PRO A 53 2.47 0.56 12.05
N PHE A 54 1.30 0.47 12.68
CA PHE A 54 0.11 1.14 12.17
C PHE A 54 0.28 2.66 12.08
N GLU A 55 0.98 3.27 13.05
CA GLU A 55 1.37 4.69 13.03
C GLU A 55 2.18 5.06 11.78
N LEU A 56 3.07 4.18 11.32
CA LEU A 56 3.82 4.40 10.09
C LEU A 56 2.92 4.29 8.86
N LEU A 57 1.98 3.35 8.83
CA LEU A 57 0.97 3.26 7.76
C LEU A 57 0.10 4.52 7.69
N GLN A 58 -0.30 5.07 8.84
CA GLN A 58 -1.03 6.34 8.92
C GLN A 58 -0.20 7.51 8.40
N HIS A 59 1.08 7.59 8.80
CA HIS A 59 2.00 8.61 8.30
C HIS A 59 2.17 8.54 6.78
N ILE A 60 2.39 7.35 6.22
CA ILE A 60 2.49 7.13 4.77
C ILE A 60 1.18 7.52 4.08
N THR A 61 0.03 7.12 4.65
CA THR A 61 -1.30 7.43 4.11
C THR A 61 -1.55 8.93 4.05
N ALA A 62 -1.24 9.66 5.12
CA ALA A 62 -1.41 11.11 5.19
C ALA A 62 -0.54 11.81 4.13
N ARG A 63 0.70 11.38 3.97
CA ARG A 63 1.59 11.93 2.94
C ARG A 63 1.10 11.64 1.52
N ILE A 64 0.74 10.39 1.21
CA ILE A 64 0.27 10.04 -0.15
C ILE A 64 -0.97 10.86 -0.52
N THR A 65 -1.96 10.92 0.38
CA THR A 65 -3.22 11.63 0.10
C THR A 65 -3.09 13.15 0.07
N ALA A 66 -2.09 13.72 0.74
CA ALA A 66 -1.81 15.16 0.72
C ALA A 66 -0.91 15.59 -0.46
N GLU A 67 0.10 14.77 -0.79
CA GLU A 67 1.19 15.14 -1.71
C GLU A 67 0.97 14.62 -3.14
N VAL A 68 0.20 13.54 -3.33
CA VAL A 68 0.03 12.89 -4.64
C VAL A 68 -1.30 13.30 -5.27
N GLU A 69 -1.23 14.00 -6.39
CA GLU A 69 -2.41 14.37 -7.16
C GLU A 69 -3.17 13.13 -7.66
N ASN A 70 -4.50 13.26 -7.79
CA ASN A 70 -5.39 12.22 -8.28
C ASN A 70 -5.41 10.91 -7.48
N VAL A 71 -4.87 10.89 -6.25
CA VAL A 71 -5.04 9.81 -5.28
C VAL A 71 -6.02 10.22 -4.19
N ASN A 72 -6.96 9.34 -3.86
CA ASN A 72 -7.95 9.62 -2.81
C ASN A 72 -8.13 8.48 -1.79
N ARG A 73 -7.37 7.41 -1.93
CA ARG A 73 -7.46 6.23 -1.07
C ARG A 73 -6.10 5.54 -1.00
N VAL A 74 -5.75 5.07 0.18
CA VAL A 74 -4.58 4.23 0.41
C VAL A 74 -5.05 2.95 1.09
N LEU A 75 -4.52 1.82 0.64
CA LEU A 75 -4.82 0.48 1.13
C LEU A 75 -3.51 -0.21 1.52
N PHE A 76 -3.59 -1.19 2.40
CA PHE A 76 -2.48 -2.09 2.71
C PHE A 76 -2.90 -3.52 2.39
N ASP A 77 -2.14 -4.20 1.54
CA ASP A 77 -2.46 -5.56 1.13
C ASP A 77 -2.00 -6.58 2.19
N LEU A 78 -2.99 -7.11 2.92
CA LEU A 78 -2.84 -8.08 4.00
C LEU A 78 -2.83 -9.54 3.51
N THR A 79 -2.84 -9.80 2.21
CA THR A 79 -2.99 -11.14 1.66
C THR A 79 -1.63 -11.84 1.53
N PRO A 80 -1.38 -12.97 2.21
CA PRO A 80 -0.12 -13.71 2.05
C PRO A 80 -0.09 -14.52 0.74
N LYS A 81 1.11 -14.93 0.33
CA LYS A 81 1.28 -16.01 -0.66
C LYS A 81 1.17 -17.34 0.10
N PRO A 82 0.26 -18.28 -0.29
CA PRO A 82 -0.16 -18.55 -1.67
C PRO A 82 -1.50 -17.97 -2.12
N SER A 83 -2.29 -17.33 -1.24
CA SER A 83 -3.60 -16.79 -1.64
C SER A 83 -3.49 -15.65 -2.67
N ALA A 84 -2.38 -14.92 -2.66
CA ALA A 84 -2.02 -13.92 -3.65
C ALA A 84 -0.57 -14.10 -4.13
N THR A 85 -0.18 -13.36 -5.16
CA THR A 85 1.22 -13.18 -5.58
C THR A 85 1.89 -12.05 -4.79
N ILE A 86 3.21 -11.86 -4.98
CA ILE A 86 3.92 -10.69 -4.44
C ILE A 86 3.47 -9.46 -5.23
N GLU A 87 3.57 -9.54 -6.55
CA GLU A 87 3.22 -8.48 -7.50
C GLU A 87 1.71 -8.32 -7.68
N TRP A 88 1.33 -7.13 -8.14
CA TRP A 88 -0.01 -6.76 -8.61
C TRP A 88 0.05 -6.49 -10.11
N GLU A 89 -0.89 -7.07 -10.87
CA GLU A 89 -1.05 -6.92 -12.32
C GLU A 89 -2.49 -6.49 -12.65
#